data_AF-J3S9Y1-F1
#
_entry.id   AF-J3S9Y1-F1
#
_cell.length_a   1.000
_cell.length_b   1.000
_cell.length_c   1.000
_cell.angle_alpha   90.00
_cell.angle_beta   90.00
_cell.angle_gamma   90.00
#
_symmetry.space_group_name_H-M   'P 1'
#
loop_
_entity.id
_entity.type
_entity.pdbx_description
1 polymer ?
#
loop_
_entity_poly.entity_id
_entity_poly.type
_entity_poly.pdbx_seq_one_letter_code
_entity_poly.pdbx_strand_id
1 'polypeptide(L)'
;MALSRGLRCCQRVFGWVPVLIIALVVLWSYYAYVVELCLVTLTNSVEKVSYLTVFHIIFVFFIWTYWKSIFTPPLQPDKKFHMSYADKERYENEERPEGQRQILAEMARKLPVYTRTGNGAIRFCDRCQLIKPDRCHHCSVCAVCVLKMDHHCPWVNNCIGFSNYKFFLLFLAYSLLYCTFIATTVFKYFIKYWTAEPTSGHSRFHVLFLLFVAVMFLVSLLFLFGYHCWLVSQNRSTLEAFSAPVFSSGLDKNGFNLGFVRNLQQVFGEEKRLWFFPVMSSQGDGHSFPIRTQSEARNPLLANEEQWEDEGMEDGSQQDYQQGTSLSIEMET
;
A
#
# COMPACT_ATOMS: atom_id res chain seq x y z
N MET A 1 -25.73 -11.17 7.27
CA MET A 1 -26.48 -10.70 8.47
C MET A 1 -26.11 -9.26 8.75
N ALA A 2 -27.07 -8.34 8.66
CA ALA A 2 -26.84 -6.95 9.02
C ALA A 2 -26.72 -6.83 10.54
N LEU A 3 -25.56 -6.39 11.04
CA LEU A 3 -25.37 -6.10 12.47
C LEU A 3 -26.42 -5.09 12.95
N SER A 4 -27.00 -5.31 14.13
CA SER A 4 -27.94 -4.35 14.73
C SER A 4 -27.29 -2.96 14.81
N ARG A 5 -28.10 -1.90 14.73
CA ARG A 5 -27.60 -0.51 14.84
C ARG A 5 -26.80 -0.31 16.13
N GLY A 6 -27.20 -0.96 17.23
CA GLY A 6 -26.48 -0.96 18.51
C GLY A 6 -25.09 -1.58 18.42
N LEU A 7 -24.94 -2.77 17.79
CA LEU A 7 -23.63 -3.40 17.63
C LEU A 7 -22.67 -2.58 16.75
N ARG A 8 -23.19 -1.92 15.70
CA ARG A 8 -22.39 -1.00 14.87
C ARG A 8 -21.92 0.24 15.63
N CYS A 9 -22.75 0.75 16.54
CA CYS A 9 -22.35 1.84 17.43
C CYS A 9 -21.22 1.40 18.38
N CYS A 10 -21.38 0.25 19.05
CA CYS A 10 -20.33 -0.30 19.92
C CYS A 10 -19.03 -0.56 19.15
N GLN A 11 -19.08 -1.17 17.97
CA GLN A 11 -17.89 -1.39 17.12
C GLN A 11 -17.19 -0.08 16.76
N ARG A 12 -17.95 0.98 16.46
CA ARG A 12 -17.38 2.30 16.14
C ARG A 12 -16.69 2.93 17.34
N VAL A 13 -17.23 2.77 18.55
CA VAL A 13 -16.62 3.28 19.80
C VAL A 13 -15.38 2.47 20.15
N PHE A 14 -15.48 1.13 20.19
CA PHE A 14 -14.35 0.27 20.54
C PHE A 14 -13.21 0.32 19.52
N GLY A 15 -13.48 0.65 18.25
CA GLY A 15 -12.45 0.89 17.23
C GLY A 15 -11.46 2.00 17.58
N TRP A 16 -11.82 2.95 18.45
CA TRP A 16 -10.93 4.02 18.91
C TRP A 16 -10.01 3.63 20.07
N VAL A 17 -10.25 2.50 20.74
CA VAL A 17 -9.45 2.08 21.90
C VAL A 17 -7.96 1.96 21.57
N PRO A 18 -7.52 1.32 20.46
CA PRO A 18 -6.09 1.27 20.13
C PRO A 18 -5.47 2.65 19.88
N VAL A 19 -6.22 3.58 19.26
CA VAL A 19 -5.77 4.96 19.03
C VAL A 19 -5.60 5.70 20.36
N LEU A 20 -6.55 5.53 21.29
CA LEU A 20 -6.47 6.12 22.62
C LEU A 20 -5.28 5.58 23.42
N ILE A 21 -4.98 4.29 23.33
CA ILE A 21 -3.80 3.69 23.97
C ILE A 21 -2.52 4.35 23.46
N ILE A 22 -2.37 4.48 22.14
CA ILE A 22 -1.18 5.13 21.55
C ILE A 22 -1.11 6.59 21.96
N ALA A 23 -2.23 7.32 21.94
CA ALA A 23 -2.28 8.72 22.38
C ALA A 23 -1.83 8.87 23.84
N LEU A 24 -2.30 8.02 24.74
CA LEU A 24 -1.91 8.04 26.16
C LEU A 24 -0.42 7.73 26.35
N VAL A 25 0.11 6.72 25.66
CA VAL A 25 1.54 6.37 25.72
C VAL A 25 2.41 7.53 25.20
N VAL A 26 2.01 8.17 24.10
CA VAL A 26 2.75 9.28 23.50
C VAL A 26 2.71 10.54 24.38
N LEU A 27 1.57 10.84 25.00
CA LEU A 27 1.44 11.97 25.93
C LEU A 27 2.29 11.74 27.18
N TRP A 28 2.26 10.52 27.72
CA TRP A 28 3.11 10.15 28.84
C TRP A 28 4.60 10.17 28.48
N SER A 29 5.00 9.69 27.30
CA SER A 29 6.40 9.73 26.87
C SER A 29 6.87 11.17 26.62
N TYR A 30 5.99 12.05 26.14
CA TYR A 30 6.27 13.49 26.07
C TYR A 30 6.54 14.07 27.46
N TYR A 31 5.65 13.82 28.43
CA TYR A 31 5.85 14.24 29.82
C TYR A 31 7.17 13.71 30.41
N ALA A 32 7.41 12.40 30.30
CA ALA A 32 8.59 11.76 30.86
C ALA A 32 9.89 12.28 30.21
N TYR A 33 9.89 12.50 28.90
CA TYR A 33 11.07 13.01 28.21
C TYR A 33 11.31 14.50 28.48
N VAL A 34 10.28 15.34 28.33
CA VAL A 34 10.43 16.79 28.44
C VAL A 34 10.60 17.20 29.90
N VAL A 35 9.72 16.74 30.79
CA VAL A 35 9.71 17.20 32.19
C VAL A 35 10.74 16.42 33.01
N GLU A 36 10.59 15.11 33.15
CA GLU A 36 11.41 14.31 34.07
C GLU A 36 12.87 14.22 33.61
N LEU A 37 13.11 13.98 32.32
CA LEU A 37 14.47 13.93 31.78
C LEU A 37 15.01 15.35 31.52
N CYS A 38 14.44 16.09 30.56
CA CYS A 38 15.08 17.33 30.11
C CYS A 38 15.02 18.47 31.13
N LEU A 39 13.90 18.70 31.83
CA LEU A 39 13.80 19.81 32.76
C LEU A 39 14.40 19.48 34.13
N VAL A 40 14.09 18.30 34.69
CA VAL A 40 14.48 17.88 36.05
C VAL A 40 15.86 17.21 36.09
N THR A 41 16.15 16.26 35.20
CA THR A 41 17.39 15.44 35.28
C THR A 41 18.59 16.12 34.64
N LEU A 42 18.41 16.79 33.49
CA LEU A 42 19.52 17.45 32.78
C LEU A 42 19.95 18.74 33.48
N THR A 43 21.22 18.79 33.87
CA THR A 43 21.85 19.99 34.45
C THR A 43 22.57 20.83 33.39
N ASN A 44 23.07 20.23 32.31
CA ASN A 44 23.77 20.94 31.24
C ASN A 44 22.77 21.64 30.31
N SER A 45 22.83 22.98 30.25
CA SER A 45 21.93 23.80 29.43
C SER A 45 22.05 23.55 27.93
N VAL A 46 23.24 23.28 27.41
CA VAL A 46 23.46 23.02 25.97
C VAL A 46 22.87 21.66 25.57
N GLU A 47 23.08 20.64 26.41
CA GLU A 47 22.47 19.31 26.22
C GLU A 47 20.94 19.41 26.30
N LYS A 48 20.41 20.16 27.27
CA LYS A 48 18.98 20.40 27.44
C LYS A 48 18.34 21.04 26.21
N VAL A 49 18.90 22.15 25.72
CA VAL A 49 18.37 22.87 24.55
C VAL A 49 18.45 22.01 23.28
N SER A 50 19.55 21.29 23.09
CA SER A 50 19.70 20.42 21.91
C SER A 50 18.71 19.26 21.92
N TYR A 51 18.55 18.58 23.06
CA TYR A 51 17.60 17.46 23.20
C TYR A 51 16.16 17.92 23.00
N LEU A 52 15.76 19.03 23.64
CA LEU A 52 14.42 19.58 23.48
C LEU A 52 14.13 19.99 22.03
N THR A 53 15.09 20.63 21.35
CA THR A 53 14.89 21.07 19.97
C THR A 53 14.67 19.89 19.04
N VAL A 54 15.57 18.90 19.06
CA VAL A 54 15.48 17.72 18.18
C VAL A 54 14.24 16.90 18.52
N PHE A 55 13.95 16.70 19.80
CA PHE A 55 12.76 15.98 20.26
C PHE A 55 11.47 16.59 19.71
N HIS A 56 11.30 17.91 19.81
CA HIS A 56 10.08 18.58 19.35
C HIS A 56 9.92 18.51 17.84
N ILE A 57 11.00 18.61 17.06
CA ILE A 57 10.95 18.44 15.61
C ILE A 57 10.42 17.03 15.27
N ILE A 58 11.02 15.99 15.85
CA ILE A 58 10.60 14.60 15.61
C ILE A 58 9.16 14.38 16.08
N PHE A 59 8.81 14.88 17.27
CA PHE A 59 7.48 14.76 17.87
C PHE A 59 6.40 15.40 16.99
N VAL A 60 6.64 16.61 16.46
CA VAL A 60 5.70 17.29 15.56
C VAL A 60 5.46 16.46 14.30
N PHE A 61 6.50 15.94 13.65
CA PHE A 61 6.34 15.09 12.46
C PHE A 61 5.67 13.75 12.78
N PHE A 62 5.98 13.14 13.92
CA PHE A 62 5.31 11.94 14.40
C PHE A 62 3.80 12.18 14.57
N ILE A 63 3.40 13.23 15.30
CA ILE A 63 1.99 13.56 15.50
C ILE A 63 1.30 13.91 14.18
N TRP A 64 1.96 14.69 13.31
CA TRP A 64 1.39 15.09 12.03
C TRP A 64 1.14 13.90 11.10
N THR A 65 2.10 12.98 11.01
CA THR A 65 1.96 11.76 10.18
C THR A 65 0.97 10.76 10.77
N TYR A 66 0.91 10.62 12.09
CA TYR A 66 -0.10 9.81 12.77
C TYR A 66 -1.51 10.36 12.53
N TRP A 67 -1.70 11.66 12.71
CA TRP A 67 -2.96 12.36 12.42
C TRP A 67 -3.39 12.14 10.97
N LYS A 68 -2.48 12.32 10.01
CA LYS A 68 -2.76 12.13 8.59
C LYS A 68 -3.12 10.68 8.26
N SER A 69 -2.54 9.70 8.95
CA SER A 69 -2.88 8.28 8.76
C SER A 69 -4.28 7.94 9.30
N ILE A 70 -4.67 8.53 10.45
CA ILE A 70 -6.01 8.35 11.06
C ILE A 70 -7.09 9.04 10.23
N PHE A 71 -6.90 10.32 9.92
CA PHE A 71 -7.98 11.19 9.44
C PHE A 71 -8.01 11.40 7.93
N THR A 72 -7.09 10.83 7.17
CA THR A 72 -7.24 10.76 5.70
C THR A 72 -8.13 9.57 5.36
N PRO A 73 -9.36 9.78 4.87
CA PRO A 73 -10.26 8.68 4.56
C PRO A 73 -9.72 7.82 3.41
N PRO A 74 -10.02 6.52 3.39
CA PRO A 74 -9.66 5.66 2.28
C PRO A 74 -10.41 6.10 1.01
N LEU A 75 -9.69 6.18 -0.11
CA LEU A 75 -10.30 6.49 -1.39
C LEU A 75 -11.16 5.31 -1.88
N GLN A 76 -12.35 5.61 -2.39
CA GLN A 76 -13.33 4.63 -2.87
C GLN A 76 -13.39 4.65 -4.41
N PRO A 77 -13.83 3.55 -5.06
CA PRO A 77 -14.06 3.53 -6.50
C PRO A 77 -15.03 4.63 -6.96
N ASP A 78 -14.76 5.19 -8.14
CA ASP A 78 -15.63 6.21 -8.74
C ASP A 78 -16.99 5.63 -9.14
N LYS A 79 -17.96 6.53 -9.39
CA LYS A 79 -19.30 6.15 -9.86
C LYS A 79 -19.28 5.27 -11.12
N LYS A 80 -18.30 5.43 -12.02
CA LYS A 80 -18.16 4.61 -13.25
C LYS A 80 -17.96 3.11 -12.97
N PHE A 81 -17.44 2.75 -11.80
CA PHE A 81 -17.26 1.36 -11.39
C PHE A 81 -18.51 0.75 -10.75
N HIS A 82 -19.45 1.60 -10.31
CA HIS A 82 -20.70 1.16 -9.71
C HIS A 82 -21.67 0.71 -10.79
N MET A 83 -22.48 -0.29 -10.47
CA MET A 83 -23.56 -0.72 -11.36
C MET A 83 -24.55 0.42 -11.55
N SER A 84 -24.92 0.65 -12.81
CA SER A 84 -26.08 1.48 -13.10
C SER A 84 -27.34 0.80 -12.59
N TYR A 85 -28.43 1.55 -12.43
CA TYR A 85 -29.72 0.97 -12.03
C TYR A 85 -30.15 -0.15 -12.99
N ALA A 86 -30.02 0.07 -14.30
CA ALA A 86 -30.36 -0.90 -15.33
C ALA A 86 -29.48 -2.15 -15.29
N ASP A 87 -28.17 -2.00 -15.09
CA ASP A 87 -27.25 -3.15 -14.97
C ASP A 87 -27.54 -3.95 -13.70
N LYS A 88 -27.90 -3.26 -12.60
CA LYS A 88 -28.26 -3.89 -11.34
C LYS A 88 -29.54 -4.72 -11.48
N GLU A 89 -30.58 -4.15 -12.08
CA GLU A 89 -31.83 -4.85 -12.36
C GLU A 89 -31.60 -6.07 -13.27
N ARG A 90 -30.81 -5.93 -14.34
CA ARG A 90 -30.42 -7.05 -15.21
C ARG A 90 -29.69 -8.16 -14.45
N TYR A 91 -28.78 -7.80 -13.55
CA TYR A 91 -27.98 -8.76 -12.78
C TYR A 91 -28.82 -9.49 -11.72
N GLU A 92 -29.67 -8.77 -11.00
CA GLU A 92 -30.53 -9.33 -9.95
C GLU A 92 -31.63 -10.23 -10.54
N ASN A 93 -32.12 -9.93 -11.75
CA ASN A 93 -33.14 -10.73 -12.44
C ASN A 93 -32.58 -11.92 -13.24
N GLU A 94 -31.27 -12.00 -13.45
CA GLU A 94 -30.66 -13.14 -14.14
C GLU A 94 -30.38 -14.28 -13.15
N GLU A 95 -31.11 -15.38 -13.30
CA GLU A 95 -30.99 -16.56 -12.44
C GLU A 95 -29.77 -17.43 -12.79
N ARG A 96 -29.29 -17.37 -14.05
CA ARG A 96 -28.18 -18.22 -14.50
C ARG A 96 -26.84 -17.58 -14.12
N PRO A 97 -25.94 -18.30 -13.41
CA PRO A 97 -24.62 -17.79 -13.06
C PRO A 97 -23.77 -17.35 -14.26
N GLU A 98 -23.94 -18.00 -15.41
CA GLU A 98 -23.26 -17.63 -16.65
C GLU A 98 -23.74 -16.30 -17.23
N GLY A 99 -25.05 -16.04 -17.18
CA GLY A 99 -25.62 -14.76 -17.61
C GLY A 99 -25.13 -13.61 -16.72
N GLN A 100 -25.11 -13.82 -15.40
CA GLN A 100 -24.53 -12.87 -14.45
C GLN A 100 -23.07 -12.55 -14.75
N ARG A 101 -22.25 -13.59 -15.05
CA ARG A 101 -20.85 -13.42 -15.45
C ARG A 101 -20.71 -12.61 -16.73
N GLN A 102 -21.59 -12.82 -17.71
CA GLN A 102 -21.57 -12.08 -18.96
C GLN A 102 -21.90 -10.59 -18.76
N ILE A 103 -22.90 -10.26 -17.93
CA ILE A 103 -23.24 -8.87 -17.58
C ILE A 103 -22.02 -8.17 -16.95
N LEU A 104 -21.37 -8.81 -15.97
CA LEU A 104 -20.18 -8.26 -15.33
C LEU A 104 -19.02 -8.08 -16.31
N ALA A 105 -18.86 -8.99 -17.28
CA ALA A 105 -17.84 -8.90 -18.32
C ALA A 105 -18.12 -7.74 -19.31
N GLU A 106 -19.37 -7.55 -19.71
CA GLU A 106 -19.81 -6.41 -20.54
C GLU A 106 -19.52 -5.07 -19.88
N MET A 107 -19.78 -4.96 -18.58
CA MET A 107 -19.44 -3.78 -17.79
C MET A 107 -17.92 -3.58 -17.70
N ALA A 108 -17.17 -4.63 -17.37
CA ALA A 108 -15.72 -4.57 -17.19
C ALA A 108 -14.98 -4.16 -18.46
N ARG A 109 -15.48 -4.53 -19.65
CA ARG A 109 -14.90 -4.11 -20.95
C ARG A 109 -14.81 -2.59 -21.13
N LYS A 110 -15.65 -1.82 -20.44
CA LYS A 110 -15.68 -0.35 -20.50
C LYS A 110 -14.79 0.31 -19.44
N LEU A 111 -14.07 -0.49 -18.63
CA LEU A 111 -13.30 -0.02 -17.48
C LEU A 111 -11.82 -0.43 -17.61
N PRO A 112 -10.88 0.34 -17.04
CA PRO A 112 -9.46 0.00 -17.04
C PRO A 112 -9.15 -1.07 -15.98
N VAL A 113 -9.65 -2.29 -16.20
CA VAL A 113 -9.50 -3.43 -15.26
C VAL A 113 -8.81 -4.63 -15.91
N TYR A 114 -7.60 -4.89 -15.46
CA TYR A 114 -6.71 -5.90 -16.05
C TYR A 114 -6.59 -7.15 -15.19
N THR A 115 -7.01 -7.09 -13.93
CA THR A 115 -6.96 -8.24 -13.01
C THR A 115 -8.28 -9.00 -12.92
N ARG A 116 -8.18 -10.29 -12.56
CA ARG A 116 -9.31 -11.24 -12.41
C ARG A 116 -9.23 -11.96 -11.06
N THR A 117 -10.28 -12.70 -10.73
CA THR A 117 -10.28 -13.65 -9.59
C THR A 117 -9.42 -14.88 -9.93
N GLY A 118 -9.15 -15.73 -8.93
CA GLY A 118 -8.37 -16.96 -9.12
C GLY A 118 -8.95 -17.95 -10.15
N ASN A 119 -10.25 -17.88 -10.42
CA ASN A 119 -10.95 -18.66 -11.44
C ASN A 119 -11.22 -17.88 -12.74
N GLY A 120 -10.53 -16.75 -12.96
CA GLY A 120 -10.63 -15.96 -14.19
C GLY A 120 -11.86 -15.04 -14.29
N ALA A 121 -12.76 -15.03 -13.30
CA ALA A 121 -13.95 -14.18 -13.31
C ALA A 121 -13.62 -12.70 -13.02
N ILE A 122 -14.57 -11.82 -13.34
CA ILE A 122 -14.49 -10.40 -13.01
C ILE A 122 -14.52 -10.19 -11.50
N ARG A 123 -13.63 -9.33 -10.98
CA ARG A 123 -13.56 -9.00 -9.56
C ARG A 123 -14.74 -8.09 -9.19
N PHE A 124 -15.83 -8.65 -8.72
CA PHE A 124 -17.04 -7.92 -8.31
C PHE A 124 -17.15 -7.79 -6.78
N CYS A 125 -17.88 -6.78 -6.31
CA CYS A 125 -18.27 -6.63 -4.90
C CYS A 125 -19.79 -6.59 -4.76
N ASP A 126 -20.39 -7.68 -4.26
CA ASP A 126 -21.86 -7.74 -4.07
C ASP A 126 -22.36 -6.75 -3.01
N ARG A 127 -21.52 -6.41 -2.02
CA ARG A 127 -21.92 -5.48 -0.94
C ARG A 127 -21.98 -4.03 -1.40
N CYS A 128 -21.04 -3.65 -2.28
CA CYS A 128 -20.94 -2.29 -2.80
C CYS A 128 -21.57 -2.14 -4.19
N GLN A 129 -21.99 -3.25 -4.82
CA GLN A 129 -22.58 -3.30 -6.17
C GLN A 129 -21.69 -2.58 -7.20
N LEU A 130 -20.41 -2.98 -7.24
CA LEU A 130 -19.42 -2.38 -8.13
C LEU A 130 -18.40 -3.39 -8.65
N ILE A 131 -17.88 -3.13 -9.85
CA ILE A 131 -16.69 -3.81 -10.40
C ILE A 131 -15.47 -3.24 -9.68
N LYS A 132 -14.69 -4.09 -9.00
CA LYS A 132 -13.51 -3.63 -8.26
C LYS A 132 -12.44 -3.18 -9.25
N PRO A 133 -11.94 -1.93 -9.16
CA PRO A 133 -10.71 -1.54 -9.82
C PRO A 133 -9.57 -2.48 -9.47
N ASP A 134 -8.51 -2.47 -10.27
CA ASP A 134 -7.31 -3.25 -9.94
C ASP A 134 -6.78 -2.83 -8.57
N ARG A 135 -6.27 -3.79 -7.79
CA ARG A 135 -5.75 -3.57 -6.43
C ARG A 135 -6.77 -3.06 -5.39
N CYS A 136 -8.04 -2.89 -5.77
CA CYS A 136 -9.12 -2.51 -4.84
C CYS A 136 -9.68 -3.72 -4.10
N HIS A 137 -9.90 -3.62 -2.79
CA HIS A 137 -10.52 -4.68 -1.98
C HIS A 137 -11.61 -4.12 -1.06
N HIS A 138 -12.60 -4.94 -0.71
CA HIS A 138 -13.64 -4.57 0.23
C HIS A 138 -13.15 -4.80 1.67
N CYS A 139 -13.11 -3.75 2.47
CA CYS A 139 -12.85 -3.87 3.90
C CYS A 139 -14.17 -4.06 4.64
N SER A 140 -14.33 -5.20 5.32
CA SER A 140 -15.53 -5.48 6.12
C SER A 140 -15.68 -4.55 7.33
N VAL A 141 -14.57 -4.06 7.89
CA VAL A 141 -14.58 -3.14 9.03
C VAL A 141 -15.00 -1.73 8.60
N CYS A 142 -14.43 -1.22 7.52
CA CYS A 142 -14.82 0.08 6.95
C CYS A 142 -16.14 0.01 6.17
N ALA A 143 -16.62 -1.19 5.84
CA ALA A 143 -17.82 -1.47 5.04
C ALA A 143 -17.83 -0.79 3.65
N VAL A 144 -16.65 -0.58 3.07
CA VAL A 144 -16.47 0.07 1.76
C VAL A 144 -15.35 -0.63 0.97
N CYS A 145 -15.38 -0.46 -0.36
CA CYS A 145 -14.25 -0.80 -1.22
C CYS A 145 -13.17 0.28 -1.12
N VAL A 146 -11.94 -0.14 -0.86
CA VAL A 146 -10.77 0.73 -0.67
C VAL A 146 -9.82 0.54 -1.85
N LEU A 147 -9.49 1.64 -2.53
CA LEU A 147 -8.53 1.66 -3.63
C LEU A 147 -7.11 1.34 -3.12
N LYS A 148 -6.39 0.51 -3.88
CA LYS A 148 -5.06 -0.02 -3.50
C LYS A 148 -4.99 -0.44 -2.03
N MET A 149 -5.99 -1.19 -1.56
CA MET A 149 -6.09 -1.58 -0.16
C MET A 149 -4.84 -2.37 0.25
N ASP A 150 -4.19 -1.92 1.31
CA ASP A 150 -3.09 -2.63 1.94
C ASP A 150 -3.59 -3.49 3.09
N HIS A 151 -4.16 -2.84 4.11
CA HIS A 151 -4.76 -3.51 5.26
C HIS A 151 -5.71 -2.58 6.01
N HIS A 152 -6.50 -3.14 6.92
CA HIS A 152 -7.18 -2.35 7.95
C HIS A 152 -6.28 -2.30 9.18
N CYS A 153 -5.95 -1.10 9.66
CA CYS A 153 -5.03 -0.92 10.77
C CYS A 153 -5.78 -0.43 12.02
N PRO A 154 -5.93 -1.27 13.06
CA PRO A 154 -6.62 -0.89 14.28
C PRO A 154 -5.93 0.29 15.00
N TRP A 155 -4.60 0.37 14.93
CA TRP A 155 -3.79 1.40 15.59
C TRP A 155 -3.98 2.82 15.06
N VAL A 156 -4.57 2.97 13.87
CA VAL A 156 -5.01 4.26 13.31
C VAL A 156 -6.52 4.32 13.12
N ASN A 157 -7.26 3.27 13.54
CA ASN A 157 -8.70 3.09 13.33
C ASN A 157 -9.15 3.42 11.89
N ASN A 158 -8.35 3.02 10.91
CA ASN A 158 -8.57 3.37 9.52
C ASN A 158 -7.98 2.32 8.57
N CYS A 159 -8.50 2.28 7.34
CA CYS A 159 -7.91 1.49 6.29
C CYS A 159 -6.69 2.19 5.70
N ILE A 160 -5.61 1.43 5.55
CA ILE A 160 -4.43 1.85 4.80
C ILE A 160 -4.63 1.43 3.35
N GLY A 161 -4.60 2.40 2.45
CA GLY A 161 -4.78 2.21 1.01
C GLY A 161 -4.19 3.37 0.21
N PHE A 162 -4.67 3.57 -1.01
CA PHE A 162 -4.09 4.53 -1.96
C PHE A 162 -3.90 5.95 -1.37
N SER A 163 -4.92 6.50 -0.70
CA SER A 163 -4.93 7.89 -0.23
C SER A 163 -4.02 8.17 0.96
N ASN A 164 -3.62 7.16 1.73
CA ASN A 164 -2.90 7.34 2.99
C ASN A 164 -1.68 6.42 3.17
N TYR A 165 -1.34 5.58 2.19
CA TYR A 165 -0.18 4.68 2.31
C TYR A 165 1.12 5.45 2.55
N LYS A 166 1.35 6.58 1.85
CA LYS A 166 2.50 7.46 2.11
C LYS A 166 2.51 7.96 3.56
N PHE A 167 1.36 8.40 4.08
CA PHE A 167 1.26 8.91 5.45
C PHE A 167 1.56 7.82 6.47
N PHE A 168 1.09 6.59 6.23
CA PHE A 168 1.39 5.44 7.06
C PHE A 168 2.89 5.09 7.05
N LEU A 169 3.55 5.07 5.90
CA LEU A 169 5.00 4.85 5.81
C LEU A 169 5.80 5.91 6.56
N LEU A 170 5.42 7.19 6.41
CA LEU A 170 6.04 8.27 7.16
C LEU A 170 5.78 8.15 8.66
N PHE A 171 4.55 7.79 9.06
CA PHE A 171 4.24 7.51 10.46
C PHE A 171 5.16 6.43 11.03
N LEU A 172 5.36 5.31 10.33
CA LEU A 172 6.31 4.28 10.77
C LEU A 172 7.75 4.81 10.88
N ALA A 173 8.22 5.56 9.88
CA ALA A 173 9.56 6.13 9.86
C ALA A 173 9.80 7.13 11.00
N TYR A 174 8.87 8.06 11.23
CA TYR A 174 8.97 9.03 12.32
C TYR A 174 8.75 8.38 13.69
N SER A 175 7.97 7.29 13.78
CA SER A 175 7.85 6.48 15.01
C SER A 175 9.17 5.80 15.35
N LEU A 176 9.86 5.24 14.35
CA LEU A 176 11.20 4.67 14.52
C LEU A 176 12.20 5.72 14.96
N LEU A 177 12.20 6.89 14.32
CA LEU A 177 13.09 7.99 14.68
C LEU A 177 12.81 8.49 16.11
N TYR A 178 11.53 8.61 16.49
CA TYR A 178 11.11 8.98 17.84
C TYR A 178 11.61 7.99 18.90
N CYS A 179 11.36 6.70 18.69
CA CYS A 179 11.81 5.65 19.63
C CYS A 179 13.33 5.55 19.69
N THR A 180 14.03 5.67 18.56
CA THR A 180 15.50 5.65 18.49
C THR A 180 16.11 6.84 19.22
N PHE A 181 15.56 8.04 19.01
CA PHE A 181 16.03 9.25 19.68
C PHE A 181 15.84 9.16 21.19
N ILE A 182 14.66 8.71 21.65
CA ILE A 182 14.41 8.47 23.08
C ILE A 182 15.38 7.41 23.62
N ALA A 183 15.49 6.25 22.98
CA ALA A 183 16.31 5.15 23.47
C ALA A 183 17.78 5.55 23.60
N THR A 184 18.35 6.20 22.58
CA THR A 184 19.76 6.61 22.59
C THR A 184 20.06 7.70 23.63
N THR A 185 19.20 8.72 23.73
CA THR A 185 19.40 9.81 24.70
C THR A 185 19.13 9.38 26.13
N VAL A 186 18.14 8.52 26.37
CA VAL A 186 17.81 7.98 27.70
C VAL A 186 18.84 6.96 28.18
N PHE A 187 19.46 6.17 27.29
CA PHE A 187 20.36 5.08 27.67
C PHE A 187 21.51 5.53 28.59
N LYS A 188 22.10 6.70 28.33
CA LYS A 188 23.13 7.30 29.21
C LYS A 188 22.62 7.50 30.65
N TYR A 189 21.39 7.98 30.80
CA TYR A 189 20.76 8.24 32.10
C TYR A 189 20.24 6.97 32.76
N PHE A 190 19.82 5.98 31.97
CA PHE A 190 19.52 4.64 32.45
C PHE A 190 20.73 4.04 33.17
N ILE A 191 21.92 4.06 32.54
CA ILE A 191 23.15 3.54 33.15
C ILE A 191 23.46 4.30 34.45
N LYS A 192 23.38 5.64 34.42
CA LYS A 192 23.61 6.48 35.61
C LYS A 192 22.67 6.09 36.77
N TYR A 193 21.38 5.91 36.51
CA TYR A 193 20.43 5.54 37.57
C TYR A 193 20.58 4.09 38.03
N TRP A 194 21.02 3.20 37.15
CA TRP A 194 21.27 1.81 37.50
C TRP A 194 22.49 1.65 38.41
N THR A 195 23.52 2.48 38.21
CA THR A 195 24.79 2.41 38.98
C THR A 195 24.85 3.32 40.20
N ALA A 196 23.99 4.35 40.30
CA ALA A 196 24.00 5.30 41.42
C ALA A 196 23.17 4.83 42.63
N GLU A 197 23.59 5.26 43.82
CA GLU A 197 22.85 5.11 45.08
C GLU A 197 21.47 5.82 45.01
N PRO A 198 20.41 5.26 45.64
CA PRO A 198 19.03 5.67 45.39
C PRO A 198 18.71 7.03 46.01
N THR A 199 18.94 8.11 45.26
CA THR A 199 18.74 9.49 45.76
C THR A 199 17.54 10.23 45.14
N SER A 200 16.76 9.61 44.24
CA SER A 200 15.46 10.14 43.79
C SER A 200 14.59 9.08 43.10
N GLY A 201 13.46 8.70 43.71
CA GLY A 201 12.65 7.56 43.26
C GLY A 201 11.71 7.82 42.07
N HIS A 202 11.16 9.04 41.94
CA HIS A 202 10.09 9.32 40.98
C HIS A 202 10.59 9.49 39.54
N SER A 203 11.53 10.41 39.29
CA SER A 203 12.15 10.61 37.97
C SER A 203 12.86 9.33 37.47
N ARG A 204 13.47 8.56 38.38
CA ARG A 204 14.07 7.25 38.08
C ARG A 204 13.06 6.27 37.47
N PHE A 205 11.85 6.17 38.02
CA PHE A 205 10.82 5.26 37.47
C PHE A 205 10.43 5.65 36.04
N HIS A 206 10.15 6.93 35.80
CA HIS A 206 9.77 7.43 34.47
C HIS A 206 10.87 7.20 33.43
N VAL A 207 12.13 7.52 33.76
CA VAL A 207 13.26 7.37 32.83
C VAL A 207 13.54 5.90 32.49
N LEU A 208 13.47 4.99 33.48
CA LEU A 208 13.65 3.56 33.24
C LEU A 208 12.52 2.99 32.38
N PHE A 209 11.26 3.28 32.74
CA PHE A 209 10.09 2.77 32.01
C PHE A 209 10.03 3.33 30.57
N LEU A 210 10.42 4.60 30.38
CA LEU A 210 10.51 5.23 29.07
C LEU A 210 11.45 4.48 28.11
N LEU A 211 12.62 4.04 28.61
CA LEU A 211 13.56 3.25 27.80
C LEU A 211 12.94 1.91 27.37
N PHE A 212 12.32 1.18 28.29
CA PHE A 212 11.72 -0.12 27.98
C PHE A 212 10.60 0.00 26.94
N VAL A 213 9.70 0.97 27.12
CA VAL A 213 8.62 1.24 26.16
C VAL A 213 9.19 1.64 24.79
N ALA A 214 10.18 2.53 24.76
CA ALA A 214 10.82 2.96 23.52
C ALA A 214 11.49 1.80 22.77
N VAL A 215 12.23 0.94 23.46
CA VAL A 215 12.91 -0.22 22.86
C VAL A 215 11.90 -1.27 22.36
N MET A 216 10.83 -1.53 23.12
CA MET A 216 9.76 -2.45 22.71
C MET A 216 9.13 -2.01 21.38
N PHE A 217 8.70 -0.74 21.29
CA PHE A 217 8.16 -0.19 20.05
C PHE A 217 9.20 -0.15 18.93
N LEU A 218 10.44 0.22 19.23
CA LEU A 218 11.53 0.29 18.24
C LEU A 218 11.71 -1.05 17.52
N VAL A 219 11.80 -2.16 18.27
CA VAL A 219 11.97 -3.50 17.69
C VAL A 219 10.79 -3.87 16.81
N SER A 220 9.55 -3.73 17.30
CA SER A 220 8.35 -4.06 16.52
C SER A 220 8.21 -3.21 15.25
N LEU A 221 8.48 -1.90 15.36
CA LEU A 221 8.42 -0.97 14.24
C LEU A 221 9.51 -1.25 13.20
N LEU A 222 10.68 -1.74 13.61
CA LEU A 222 11.78 -2.04 12.67
C LEU A 222 11.37 -3.14 11.69
N PHE A 223 10.76 -4.21 12.20
CA PHE A 223 10.25 -5.29 11.35
C PHE A 223 9.12 -4.82 10.44
N LEU A 224 8.15 -4.07 10.99
CA LEU A 224 7.01 -3.58 10.21
C LEU A 224 7.45 -2.60 9.11
N PHE A 225 8.30 -1.63 9.44
CA PHE A 225 8.83 -0.67 8.47
C PHE A 225 9.69 -1.36 7.42
N GLY A 226 10.58 -2.28 7.84
CA GLY A 226 11.40 -3.07 6.92
C GLY A 226 10.55 -3.88 5.91
N TYR A 227 9.48 -4.52 6.40
CA TYR A 227 8.54 -5.25 5.54
C TYR A 227 7.86 -4.31 4.53
N HIS A 228 7.38 -3.14 4.97
CA HIS A 228 6.75 -2.18 4.06
C HIS A 228 7.73 -1.52 3.08
N CYS A 229 8.99 -1.29 3.47
CA CYS A 229 10.04 -0.88 2.55
C CYS A 229 10.25 -1.91 1.44
N TRP A 230 10.26 -3.21 1.78
CA TRP A 230 10.29 -4.27 0.78
C TRP A 230 9.04 -4.25 -0.11
N LEU A 231 7.83 -4.13 0.45
CA LEU A 231 6.59 -4.04 -0.33
C LEU A 231 6.60 -2.88 -1.34
N VAL A 232 7.03 -1.68 -0.91
CA VAL A 232 7.19 -0.51 -1.77
C VAL A 232 8.21 -0.79 -2.87
N SER A 233 9.34 -1.42 -2.54
CA SER A 233 10.37 -1.76 -3.53
C SER A 233 9.86 -2.69 -4.65
N GLN A 234 8.85 -3.52 -4.35
CA GLN A 234 8.23 -4.45 -5.29
C GLN A 234 6.90 -3.93 -5.88
N ASN A 235 6.46 -2.74 -5.49
CA ASN A 235 5.12 -2.19 -5.77
C ASN A 235 3.97 -3.16 -5.44
N ARG A 236 4.05 -3.81 -4.30
CA ARG A 236 3.01 -4.73 -3.80
C ARG A 236 2.29 -4.11 -2.61
N SER A 237 0.99 -4.39 -2.48
CA SER A 237 0.31 -4.28 -1.21
C SER A 237 0.55 -5.53 -0.35
N THR A 238 0.27 -5.44 0.94
CA THR A 238 0.29 -6.61 1.85
C THR A 238 -0.60 -7.74 1.30
N LEU A 239 -1.81 -7.42 0.82
CA LEU A 239 -2.72 -8.41 0.21
C LEU A 239 -2.09 -9.10 -1.00
N GLU A 240 -1.43 -8.35 -1.88
CA GLU A 240 -0.78 -8.88 -3.08
C GLU A 240 0.45 -9.73 -2.76
N ALA A 241 1.14 -9.43 -1.66
CA ALA A 241 2.27 -10.25 -1.20
C ALA A 241 1.82 -11.66 -0.77
N PHE A 242 0.64 -11.77 -0.13
CA PHE A 242 0.04 -13.05 0.25
C PHE A 242 -0.74 -13.73 -0.89
N SER A 243 -1.33 -12.96 -1.80
CA SER A 243 -2.14 -13.47 -2.91
C SER A 243 -1.85 -12.70 -4.17
N ALA A 244 -1.07 -13.31 -5.06
CA ALA A 244 -0.66 -12.69 -6.31
C ALA A 244 -1.88 -12.31 -7.16
N PRO A 245 -1.90 -11.10 -7.76
CA PRO A 245 -2.95 -10.73 -8.70
C PRO A 245 -2.90 -11.62 -9.95
N VAL A 246 -4.08 -11.92 -10.49
CA VAL A 246 -4.24 -12.71 -11.72
C VAL A 246 -4.48 -11.76 -12.87
N PHE A 247 -3.60 -11.74 -13.85
CA PHE A 247 -3.72 -11.00 -15.11
C PHE A 247 -4.23 -11.94 -16.22
N SER A 248 -4.41 -11.41 -17.43
CA SER A 248 -4.74 -12.22 -18.62
C SER A 248 -3.70 -13.28 -18.93
N SER A 249 -2.41 -13.01 -18.65
CA SER A 249 -1.30 -13.96 -18.80
C SER A 249 -1.17 -14.96 -17.65
N GLY A 250 -2.03 -14.89 -16.62
CA GLY A 250 -1.98 -15.74 -15.43
C GLY A 250 -1.53 -15.00 -14.17
N LEU A 251 -1.08 -15.75 -13.17
CA LEU A 251 -0.63 -15.20 -11.89
C LEU A 251 0.71 -14.47 -12.06
N ASP A 252 0.77 -13.20 -11.67
CA ASP A 252 2.02 -12.44 -11.70
C ASP A 252 2.17 -11.56 -10.45
N LYS A 253 3.08 -11.95 -9.55
CA LYS A 253 3.44 -11.15 -8.35
C LYS A 253 4.14 -9.83 -8.69
N ASN A 254 4.69 -9.71 -9.89
CA ASN A 254 5.44 -8.56 -10.36
C ASN A 254 4.66 -7.74 -11.40
N GLY A 255 3.39 -8.02 -11.64
CA GLY A 255 2.64 -7.37 -12.72
C GLY A 255 2.52 -5.85 -12.56
N PHE A 256 2.64 -5.31 -11.35
CA PHE A 256 2.70 -3.86 -11.08
C PHE A 256 4.11 -3.32 -10.78
N ASN A 257 5.15 -4.16 -10.86
CA ASN A 257 6.52 -3.76 -10.56
C ASN A 257 7.12 -3.02 -11.78
N LEU A 258 7.52 -1.77 -11.59
CA LEU A 258 8.05 -0.87 -12.63
C LEU A 258 9.56 -0.58 -12.46
N GLY A 259 10.22 -1.32 -11.57
CA GLY A 259 11.58 -1.03 -11.11
C GLY A 259 11.61 -0.13 -9.88
N PHE A 260 12.67 -0.25 -9.08
CA PHE A 260 12.78 0.32 -7.73
C PHE A 260 12.42 1.81 -7.64
N VAL A 261 13.02 2.65 -8.50
CA VAL A 261 12.81 4.10 -8.47
C VAL A 261 11.37 4.47 -8.81
N ARG A 262 10.80 3.86 -9.86
CA ARG A 262 9.42 4.15 -10.28
C ARG A 262 8.41 3.65 -9.25
N ASN A 263 8.69 2.51 -8.61
CA ASN A 263 7.86 2.01 -7.52
C ASN A 263 7.81 2.97 -6.33
N LEU A 264 8.96 3.56 -5.96
CA LEU A 264 9.02 4.61 -4.94
C LEU A 264 8.24 5.86 -5.38
N GLN A 265 8.43 6.32 -6.61
CA GLN A 265 7.73 7.49 -7.15
C GLN A 265 6.21 7.31 -7.20
N GLN A 266 5.71 6.09 -7.42
CA GLN A 266 4.28 5.81 -7.34
C GLN A 266 3.68 6.14 -5.96
N VAL A 267 4.47 6.03 -4.88
CA VAL A 267 4.03 6.33 -3.51
C VAL A 267 4.40 7.74 -3.06
N PHE A 268 5.64 8.17 -3.32
CA PHE A 268 6.19 9.42 -2.80
C PHE A 268 6.15 10.59 -3.79
N GLY A 269 5.86 10.32 -5.06
CA GLY A 269 5.87 11.32 -6.13
C GLY A 269 7.26 11.57 -6.72
N GLU A 270 7.31 12.39 -7.77
CA GLU A 270 8.56 12.78 -8.42
C GLU A 270 9.31 13.86 -7.65
N GLU A 271 8.59 14.75 -6.97
CA GLU A 271 9.19 15.84 -6.21
C GLU A 271 9.79 15.32 -4.88
N LYS A 272 11.09 15.03 -4.91
CA LYS A 272 11.85 14.50 -3.75
C LYS A 272 11.75 15.36 -2.49
N ARG A 273 11.55 16.67 -2.63
CA ARG A 273 11.39 17.60 -1.49
C ARG A 273 10.19 17.25 -0.62
N LEU A 274 9.12 16.71 -1.24
CA LEU A 274 7.88 16.36 -0.55
C LEU A 274 7.90 14.95 0.06
N TRP A 275 8.95 14.16 -0.16
CA TRP A 275 8.98 12.75 0.24
C TRP A 275 8.80 12.58 1.75
N PHE A 276 9.43 13.45 2.54
CA PHE A 276 9.41 13.39 4.00
C PHE A 276 8.23 14.15 4.63
N PHE A 277 7.43 14.88 3.84
CA PHE A 277 6.28 15.62 4.36
C PHE A 277 4.98 14.83 4.14
N PRO A 278 4.07 14.81 5.13
CA PRO A 278 2.78 14.12 5.02
C PRO A 278 1.75 14.92 4.20
N VAL A 279 2.17 15.30 2.99
CA VAL A 279 1.33 15.90 1.94
C VAL A 279 1.10 14.87 0.83
N MET A 280 -0.07 14.92 0.20
CA MET A 280 -0.39 13.99 -0.87
C MET A 280 0.51 14.25 -2.08
N SER A 281 1.24 13.23 -2.51
CA SER A 281 2.10 13.29 -3.69
C SER A 281 2.21 11.96 -4.43
N SER A 282 1.42 10.95 -4.05
CA SER A 282 1.38 9.66 -4.76
C SER A 282 0.83 9.85 -6.17
N GLN A 283 1.33 9.05 -7.11
CA GLN A 283 0.94 9.13 -8.52
C GLN A 283 -0.31 8.29 -8.82
N GLY A 284 -1.04 8.68 -9.87
CA GLY A 284 -2.22 7.98 -10.34
C GLY A 284 -3.52 8.41 -9.67
N ASP A 285 -4.62 7.78 -10.08
CA ASP A 285 -5.98 8.02 -9.56
C ASP A 285 -6.40 7.00 -8.49
N GLY A 286 -5.65 5.90 -8.37
CA GLY A 286 -5.95 4.78 -7.49
C GLY A 286 -6.88 3.74 -8.10
N HIS A 287 -7.41 3.98 -9.30
CA HIS A 287 -8.26 3.03 -10.03
C HIS A 287 -7.47 2.25 -11.07
N SER A 288 -6.51 2.91 -11.73
CA SER A 288 -5.63 2.33 -12.73
C SER A 288 -4.17 2.46 -12.30
N PHE A 289 -3.39 1.41 -12.59
CA PHE A 289 -1.98 1.35 -12.23
C PHE A 289 -1.17 0.92 -13.45
N PRO A 290 0.02 1.50 -13.67
CA PRO A 290 0.89 1.04 -14.74
C PRO A 290 1.26 -0.44 -14.52
N ILE A 291 1.19 -1.22 -15.59
CA ILE A 291 1.49 -2.66 -15.60
C ILE A 291 2.84 -2.87 -16.26
N ARG A 292 3.61 -3.85 -15.78
CA ARG A 292 4.96 -4.17 -16.24
C ARG A 292 5.01 -4.40 -17.75
N THR A 293 4.17 -5.27 -18.30
CA THR A 293 4.16 -5.61 -19.73
C THR A 293 3.91 -4.40 -20.62
N GLN A 294 2.98 -3.51 -20.26
CA GLN A 294 2.76 -2.25 -20.98
C GLN A 294 3.93 -1.26 -20.83
N SER A 295 4.66 -1.33 -19.72
CA SER A 295 5.87 -0.52 -19.53
C SER A 295 7.07 -1.06 -20.32
N GLU A 296 7.17 -2.38 -20.50
CA GLU A 296 8.19 -3.03 -21.33
C GLU A 296 7.94 -2.74 -22.81
N ALA A 297 6.69 -2.84 -23.30
CA ALA A 297 6.31 -2.48 -24.67
C ALA A 297 6.54 -0.99 -25.00
N ARG A 298 6.57 -0.11 -24.00
CA ARG A 298 6.92 1.31 -24.18
C ARG A 298 8.43 1.59 -24.10
N ASN A 299 9.26 0.59 -23.79
CA ASN A 299 10.71 0.73 -23.78
C ASN A 299 11.22 0.60 -25.23
N PRO A 300 11.81 1.66 -25.83
CA PRO A 300 12.24 1.63 -27.23
C PRO A 300 13.22 0.49 -27.55
N LEU A 301 13.96 0.00 -26.54
CA LEU A 301 14.93 -1.09 -26.68
C LEU A 301 14.28 -2.47 -26.78
N LEU A 302 13.07 -2.66 -26.22
CA LEU A 302 12.35 -3.95 -26.23
C LEU A 302 11.21 -3.96 -27.25
N ALA A 303 10.66 -2.79 -27.59
CA ALA A 303 9.63 -2.67 -28.63
C ALA A 303 10.12 -3.12 -30.02
N ASN A 304 11.44 -3.11 -30.24
CA ASN A 304 12.05 -3.57 -31.47
C ASN A 304 12.38 -5.07 -31.48
N GLU A 305 12.36 -5.80 -30.36
CA GLU A 305 12.64 -7.26 -30.39
C GLU A 305 11.45 -8.05 -30.96
N GLU A 306 10.21 -7.63 -30.72
CA GLU A 306 9.01 -8.27 -31.27
C GLU A 306 8.91 -8.13 -32.80
N GLN A 307 9.63 -7.18 -33.41
CA GLN A 307 9.57 -6.95 -34.86
C GLN A 307 10.51 -7.89 -35.65
N TRP A 308 11.44 -8.60 -34.99
CA TRP A 308 12.42 -9.46 -35.65
C TRP A 308 12.02 -10.94 -35.70
N GLU A 309 11.01 -11.35 -34.94
CA GLU A 309 10.54 -12.74 -34.94
C GLU A 309 9.51 -13.03 -36.05
N ASP A 310 8.89 -12.01 -36.65
CA ASP A 310 7.81 -12.16 -37.64
C ASP A 310 8.26 -12.03 -39.12
N GLU A 311 9.47 -11.56 -39.39
CA GLU A 311 9.98 -11.42 -40.78
C GLU A 311 10.73 -12.67 -41.30
N GLY A 312 10.61 -13.80 -40.59
CA GLY A 312 11.49 -14.95 -40.76
C GLY A 312 10.87 -16.23 -41.32
N MET A 313 9.64 -16.27 -41.85
CA MET A 313 9.12 -17.44 -42.56
C MET A 313 7.93 -17.09 -43.47
N GLU A 314 8.19 -16.71 -44.72
CA GLU A 314 7.22 -16.88 -45.82
C GLU A 314 7.91 -16.59 -47.16
N ASP A 315 8.36 -17.64 -47.88
CA ASP A 315 8.08 -17.80 -49.31
C ASP A 315 8.53 -19.20 -49.81
N GLY A 316 7.69 -19.81 -50.65
CA GLY A 316 8.13 -20.86 -51.57
C GLY A 316 7.35 -22.17 -51.55
N SER A 317 6.08 -22.18 -51.98
CA SER A 317 5.66 -23.12 -53.04
C SER A 317 4.17 -23.04 -53.43
N GLN A 318 3.95 -23.36 -54.72
CA GLN A 318 2.70 -23.72 -55.40
C GLN A 318 1.97 -22.60 -56.17
N GLN A 319 2.33 -22.47 -57.45
CA GLN A 319 1.40 -22.11 -58.51
C GLN A 319 1.30 -23.26 -59.50
N ASP A 320 0.06 -23.72 -59.71
CA ASP A 320 -0.35 -24.70 -60.70
C ASP A 320 -1.21 -23.95 -61.72
N TYR A 321 -0.91 -24.05 -63.03
CA TYR A 321 -1.90 -23.83 -64.11
C TYR A 321 -1.42 -24.45 -65.43
N GLN A 322 -2.26 -25.32 -65.97
CA GLN A 322 -2.13 -26.07 -67.22
C GLN A 322 -2.28 -25.20 -68.48
N GLN A 323 -1.51 -25.50 -69.55
CA GLN A 323 -2.05 -25.58 -70.91
C GLN A 323 -1.10 -26.25 -71.93
N GLY A 324 -1.58 -27.36 -72.52
CA GLY A 324 -1.68 -27.55 -73.98
C GLY A 324 -0.43 -27.83 -74.85
N THR A 325 -0.55 -28.94 -75.60
CA THR A 325 -0.06 -29.21 -76.99
C THR A 325 1.36 -29.75 -77.25
N SER A 326 1.38 -31.03 -77.63
CA SER A 326 2.08 -31.70 -78.75
C SER A 326 3.51 -31.27 -79.13
N LEU A 327 4.47 -32.20 -79.08
CA LEU A 327 4.95 -32.96 -80.25
C LEU A 327 6.15 -33.83 -79.84
N SER A 328 6.14 -35.05 -80.36
CA SER A 328 7.20 -36.05 -80.37
C SER A 328 8.48 -35.58 -81.08
N ILE A 329 9.64 -36.13 -80.68
CA ILE A 329 10.59 -36.91 -81.52
C ILE A 329 12.02 -36.90 -80.92
N GLU A 330 12.58 -38.12 -80.80
CA GLU A 330 14.00 -38.55 -80.81
C GLU A 330 15.02 -37.93 -79.83
N MET A 331 16.18 -38.52 -79.55
CA MET A 331 16.76 -39.88 -79.47
C MET A 331 18.25 -39.59 -79.13
N GLU A 332 18.95 -40.54 -78.52
CA GLU A 332 20.42 -40.55 -78.27
C GLU A 332 20.88 -39.62 -77.12
N THR A 333 21.67 -40.06 -76.14
CA THR A 333 22.37 -41.32 -75.80
C THR A 333 22.69 -41.27 -74.31
#